data_AF-A0A0K2UIT6-F1
#
_entry.id   AF-A0A0K2UIT6-F1
#
_cell.length_a   1.000
_cell.length_b   1.000
_cell.length_c   1.000
_cell.angle_alpha   90.00
_cell.angle_beta   90.00
_cell.angle_gamma   90.00
#
_symmetry.space_group_name_H-M   'P 1'
#
loop_
_entity.id
_entity.type
_entity.pdbx_description
1 polymer ?
#
loop_
_entity_poly.entity_id
_entity_poly.type
_entity_poly.pdbx_seq_one_letter_code
_entity_poly.pdbx_strand_id
1 'polypeptide(L)'
;PNHTDMNSTDQYPCVLKVGHAHNGVGKVRIDNASGFQEMAGLVSVANSYCSVECFIDAKYDLHVQKIGNSYKAFMRKSLGGNWKTNVGQSILEETPILDKHKTWIDAVSEMFNGLAVCSLEAVVG
;
A
#
# COMPACT_ATOMS: atom_id res chain seq x y z
N PRO A 1 -16.95 -2.25 2.17
CA PRO A 1 -17.37 -1.31 1.13
C PRO A 1 -17.28 -1.95 -0.26
N ASN A 2 -18.34 -1.82 -1.07
CA ASN A 2 -18.33 -2.23 -2.47
C ASN A 2 -18.74 -1.03 -3.35
N HIS A 3 -18.97 -1.25 -4.64
CA HIS A 3 -19.33 -0.19 -5.59
C HIS A 3 -20.55 0.67 -5.17
N THR A 4 -21.53 0.12 -4.43
CA THR A 4 -22.71 0.88 -3.99
C THR A 4 -22.37 1.98 -2.98
N ASP A 5 -21.23 1.84 -2.29
CA ASP A 5 -20.75 2.81 -1.29
C ASP A 5 -19.81 3.85 -1.93
N MET A 6 -19.43 3.68 -3.20
CA MET A 6 -18.48 4.55 -3.91
C MET A 6 -19.14 5.82 -4.47
N ASN A 7 -19.68 6.66 -3.59
CA ASN A 7 -20.38 7.88 -3.99
C ASN A 7 -19.44 9.07 -4.25
N SER A 8 -18.46 9.31 -3.37
CA SER A 8 -17.46 10.37 -3.50
C SER A 8 -16.30 10.13 -2.55
N THR A 9 -15.18 10.83 -2.76
CA THR A 9 -14.07 10.94 -1.80
C THR A 9 -13.67 12.39 -1.68
N ASP A 10 -13.31 12.82 -0.47
CA ASP A 10 -12.98 14.22 -0.17
C ASP A 10 -11.56 14.61 -0.61
N GLN A 11 -10.74 13.64 -1.03
CA GLN A 11 -9.34 13.86 -1.37
C GLN A 11 -8.96 13.18 -2.70
N TYR A 12 -8.44 14.01 -3.62
CA TYR A 12 -7.82 13.59 -4.87
C TYR A 12 -6.39 14.16 -4.97
N PRO A 13 -5.44 13.43 -5.58
CA PRO A 13 -5.58 12.06 -6.08
C PRO A 13 -5.78 11.03 -4.94
N CYS A 14 -6.44 9.92 -5.25
CA CYS A 14 -6.62 8.79 -4.35
C CYS A 14 -6.16 7.48 -4.99
N VAL A 15 -5.96 6.45 -4.17
CA VAL A 15 -5.63 5.08 -4.59
C VAL A 15 -6.81 4.17 -4.28
N LEU A 16 -7.42 3.62 -5.32
CA LEU A 16 -8.42 2.56 -5.23
C LEU A 16 -7.73 1.20 -5.27
N LYS A 17 -8.09 0.28 -4.39
CA LYS A 17 -7.64 -1.12 -4.38
C LYS A 17 -8.86 -2.04 -4.43
N VAL A 18 -8.94 -2.90 -5.44
CA VAL A 18 -10.09 -3.79 -5.68
C VAL A 18 -9.74 -5.23 -5.27
N GLY A 19 -10.58 -5.83 -4.44
CA GLY A 19 -10.51 -7.22 -4.01
C GLY A 19 -9.24 -7.59 -3.24
N HIS A 20 -8.74 -8.79 -3.50
CA HIS A 20 -7.52 -9.34 -2.92
C HIS A 20 -6.53 -9.68 -4.03
N ALA A 21 -5.47 -8.89 -4.18
CA ALA A 21 -4.48 -9.06 -5.23
C ALA A 21 -3.08 -8.61 -4.77
N HIS A 22 -2.06 -9.09 -5.48
CA HIS A 22 -0.65 -8.82 -5.19
C HIS A 22 0.05 -8.12 -6.35
N ASN A 23 1.30 -7.68 -6.13
CA ASN A 23 2.16 -7.06 -7.15
C ASN A 23 1.57 -5.81 -7.83
N GLY A 24 0.67 -5.10 -7.14
CA GLY A 24 0.06 -3.87 -7.65
C GLY A 24 -1.11 -4.08 -8.61
N VAL A 25 -1.55 -5.33 -8.83
CA VAL A 25 -2.79 -5.66 -9.54
C VAL A 25 -4.00 -5.14 -8.76
N GLY A 26 -5.01 -4.64 -9.47
CA GLY A 26 -6.22 -4.09 -8.85
C GLY A 26 -6.04 -2.76 -8.12
N LYS A 27 -4.84 -2.16 -8.18
CA LYS A 27 -4.57 -0.83 -7.61
C LYS A 27 -4.60 0.24 -8.70
N VAL A 28 -5.35 1.30 -8.53
CA VAL A 28 -5.50 2.38 -9.51
C VAL A 28 -5.37 3.74 -8.81
N ARG A 29 -4.57 4.64 -9.37
CA ARG A 29 -4.54 6.05 -8.98
C ARG A 29 -5.66 6.77 -9.72
N ILE A 30 -6.45 7.55 -8.99
CA ILE A 30 -7.60 8.28 -9.53
C ILE A 30 -7.40 9.76 -9.20
N ASP A 31 -7.33 10.60 -10.22
CA ASP A 31 -6.98 12.02 -10.06
C ASP A 31 -8.17 12.96 -9.86
N ASN A 32 -9.40 12.50 -10.08
CA ASN A 32 -10.60 13.34 -9.97
C ASN A 32 -11.89 12.54 -9.76
N ALA A 33 -12.99 13.25 -9.51
CA ALA A 33 -14.31 12.67 -9.25
C ALA A 33 -14.89 11.88 -10.43
N SER A 34 -14.65 12.31 -11.68
CA SER A 34 -15.14 11.60 -12.87
C SER A 34 -14.51 10.20 -12.95
N GLY A 35 -13.18 10.11 -12.82
CA GLY A 35 -12.48 8.83 -12.82
C GLY A 35 -12.90 7.93 -11.65
N PHE A 36 -13.29 8.51 -10.52
CA PHE A 36 -13.79 7.74 -9.38
C PHE A 36 -15.13 7.06 -9.70
N GLN A 37 -16.07 7.78 -10.32
CA GLN A 37 -17.37 7.23 -10.74
C GLN A 37 -17.22 6.16 -11.82
N GLU A 38 -16.31 6.35 -12.79
CA GLU A 38 -16.01 5.33 -13.79
C GLU A 38 -15.45 4.05 -13.16
N MET A 39 -14.54 4.20 -12.19
CA MET A 39 -14.00 3.05 -11.47
C MET A 39 -15.04 2.35 -10.59
N ALA A 40 -16.00 3.07 -10.01
CA ALA A 40 -17.12 2.45 -9.28
C ALA A 40 -17.92 1.51 -10.20
N GLY A 41 -18.16 1.93 -11.44
CA GLY A 41 -18.76 1.07 -12.48
C GLY A 41 -17.95 -0.20 -12.74
N LEU A 42 -16.62 -0.12 -12.87
CA LEU A 42 -15.77 -1.31 -13.04
C LEU A 42 -15.77 -2.23 -11.81
N VAL A 43 -15.77 -1.67 -10.60
CA VAL A 43 -15.86 -2.46 -9.36
C VAL A 43 -17.19 -3.22 -9.28
N SER A 44 -18.28 -2.64 -9.80
CA SER A 44 -19.59 -3.32 -9.87
C SER A 44 -19.53 -4.61 -10.70
N VAL A 45 -18.83 -4.58 -11.84
CA VAL A 45 -18.67 -5.73 -12.73
C VAL A 45 -17.73 -6.76 -12.12
N ALA A 46 -16.67 -6.32 -11.44
CA ALA A 46 -15.74 -7.20 -10.75
C ALA A 46 -16.39 -7.98 -9.59
N ASN A 47 -17.56 -7.55 -9.11
CA ASN A 47 -18.32 -8.15 -8.01
C ASN A 47 -17.44 -8.45 -6.79
N SER A 48 -16.62 -7.47 -6.40
CA SER A 48 -15.68 -7.58 -5.28
C SER A 48 -15.75 -6.35 -4.39
N TYR A 49 -15.15 -6.45 -3.21
CA TYR A 49 -15.00 -5.30 -2.31
C TYR A 49 -13.86 -4.39 -2.79
N CYS A 50 -13.79 -3.17 -2.25
CA CYS A 50 -12.69 -2.25 -2.51
C CYS A 50 -12.33 -1.42 -1.28
N SER A 51 -11.17 -0.78 -1.32
CA SER A 51 -10.74 0.25 -0.38
C SER A 51 -10.22 1.47 -1.12
N VAL A 52 -10.41 2.66 -0.54
CA VAL A 52 -9.90 3.94 -1.06
C VAL A 52 -9.04 4.58 0.02
N GLU A 53 -7.87 5.07 -0.37
CA GLU A 53 -6.95 5.81 0.50
C GLU A 53 -6.36 7.01 -0.23
N CYS A 54 -5.85 7.98 0.51
CA CYS A 54 -5.20 9.16 -0.05
C CYS A 54 -3.96 8.76 -0.83
N PHE A 55 -3.73 9.36 -2.01
CA PHE A 55 -2.46 9.21 -2.69
C PHE A 55 -1.38 10.00 -1.94
N ILE A 56 -0.23 9.37 -1.71
CA ILE A 56 0.95 10.00 -1.11
C ILE A 56 1.99 10.15 -2.20
N ASP A 57 2.48 11.37 -2.40
CA ASP A 57 3.63 11.62 -3.28
C ASP A 57 4.91 11.15 -2.58
N ALA A 58 5.31 9.91 -2.88
CA ALA A 58 6.30 9.18 -2.11
C ALA A 58 7.73 9.60 -2.47
N LYS A 59 8.54 9.95 -1.47
CA LYS A 59 10.01 9.99 -1.57
C LYS A 59 10.61 8.58 -1.69
N TYR A 60 10.02 7.61 -0.97
CA TYR A 60 10.38 6.20 -1.01
C TYR A 60 9.34 5.34 -0.26
N ASP A 61 9.37 4.03 -0.51
CA ASP A 61 8.66 3.04 0.30
C ASP A 61 9.61 2.48 1.36
N LEU A 62 9.14 2.38 2.59
CA LEU A 62 9.82 1.73 3.70
C LEU A 62 9.25 0.31 3.88
N HIS A 63 10.13 -0.68 3.90
CA HIS A 63 9.78 -2.07 4.16
C HIS A 63 10.49 -2.55 5.43
N VAL A 64 9.75 -2.79 6.50
CA VAL A 64 10.27 -3.31 7.77
C VAL A 64 9.85 -4.77 7.88
N GLN A 65 10.80 -5.67 8.13
CA GLN A 65 10.52 -7.10 8.29
C GLN A 65 10.98 -7.61 9.65
N LYS A 66 10.23 -8.58 10.18
CA LYS A 66 10.57 -9.34 11.38
C LYS A 66 10.52 -10.84 11.05
N ILE A 67 11.61 -11.54 11.34
CA ILE A 67 11.74 -13.00 11.20
C ILE A 67 12.23 -13.55 12.53
N GLY A 68 11.33 -14.14 13.32
CA GLY A 68 11.61 -14.46 14.72
C GLY A 68 12.01 -13.20 15.50
N ASN A 69 13.26 -13.18 15.99
CA ASN A 69 13.83 -12.04 16.74
C ASN A 69 14.73 -11.13 15.89
N SER A 70 14.79 -11.36 14.57
CA SER A 70 15.61 -10.58 13.64
C SER A 70 14.77 -9.52 12.94
N TYR A 71 15.31 -8.30 12.85
CA TYR A 71 14.65 -7.15 12.24
C TYR A 71 15.52 -6.60 11.12
N LYS A 72 14.91 -6.25 10.00
CA LYS A 72 15.56 -5.48 8.93
C LYS A 72 14.63 -4.40 8.41
N ALA A 73 15.20 -3.31 7.93
CA ALA A 73 14.47 -2.26 7.25
C ALA A 73 15.13 -1.96 5.90
N PHE A 74 14.30 -1.71 4.90
CA PHE A 74 14.74 -1.38 3.55
C PHE A 74 13.98 -0.17 3.03
N MET A 75 14.67 0.69 2.30
CA MET A 75 14.08 1.78 1.53
C MET A 75 14.04 1.37 0.06
N ARG A 76 12.92 1.61 -0.61
CA ARG A 76 12.74 1.34 -2.04
C ARG A 76 12.37 2.61 -2.79
N LYS A 77 13.08 2.88 -3.87
CA LYS A 77 12.82 4.02 -4.76
C LYS A 77 12.66 3.55 -6.19
N SER A 78 11.60 3.98 -6.86
CA SER A 78 11.43 3.75 -8.28
C SER A 78 12.44 4.55 -9.08
N LEU A 79 13.15 3.90 -10.01
CA LEU A 79 14.04 4.58 -10.95
C LEU A 79 13.28 5.19 -12.14
N GLY A 80 12.14 4.61 -12.50
CA GLY A 80 11.34 5.03 -13.65
C GLY A 80 10.22 6.02 -13.32
N GLY A 81 10.21 6.62 -12.12
CA GLY A 81 9.14 7.53 -11.69
C GLY A 81 7.76 6.87 -11.53
N ASN A 82 7.67 5.53 -11.52
CA ASN A 82 6.43 4.81 -11.28
C ASN A 82 6.00 4.96 -9.81
N TRP A 83 4.77 5.42 -9.58
CA TRP A 83 4.21 5.55 -8.23
C TRP A 83 4.04 4.18 -7.54
N LYS A 84 3.91 3.09 -8.32
CA LYS A 84 4.01 1.72 -7.81
C LYS A 84 5.47 1.31 -7.84
N THR A 85 6.23 1.58 -6.78
CA THR A 85 7.67 1.28 -6.78
C THR A 85 7.98 -0.23 -6.83
N ASN A 86 6.99 -1.09 -6.63
CA ASN A 86 7.12 -2.53 -6.82
C ASN A 86 7.01 -2.98 -8.30
N VAL A 87 6.71 -2.05 -9.22
CA VAL A 87 6.53 -2.32 -10.66
C VAL A 87 7.61 -1.60 -11.46
N GLY A 88 8.44 -2.37 -12.16
CA GLY A 88 9.55 -1.85 -12.95
C GLY A 88 10.87 -1.86 -12.19
N GLN A 89 11.81 -1.01 -12.62
CA GLN A 89 13.13 -0.90 -12.00
C GLN A 89 13.10 -0.02 -10.76
N SER A 90 13.64 -0.54 -9.67
CA SER A 90 13.72 0.15 -8.38
C SER A 90 15.04 -0.15 -7.69
N ILE A 91 15.54 0.81 -6.93
CA ILE A 91 16.67 0.62 -6.02
C ILE A 91 16.14 0.19 -4.67
N LEU A 92 16.81 -0.78 -4.05
CA LEU A 92 16.55 -1.24 -2.69
C LEU A 92 17.81 -1.03 -1.85
N GLU A 93 17.69 -0.32 -0.73
CA GLU A 93 18.79 -0.04 0.19
C GLU A 93 18.41 -0.49 1.60
N GLU A 94 19.27 -1.27 2.24
CA GLU A 94 19.10 -1.58 3.67
C GLU A 94 19.35 -0.32 4.50
N THR A 95 18.50 -0.07 5.49
CA THR A 95 18.59 1.09 6.39
C THR A 95 18.58 0.63 7.84
N PRO A 96 19.22 1.36 8.78
CA PRO A 96 19.15 1.02 10.19
C PRO A 96 17.71 0.91 10.69
N ILE A 97 17.46 -0.08 11.55
CA ILE A 97 16.18 -0.20 12.24
C ILE A 97 16.09 0.89 13.32
N LEU A 98 15.03 1.71 13.26
CA LEU A 98 14.75 2.72 14.28
C LEU A 98 13.79 2.13 15.32
N ASP A 99 13.80 2.67 16.55
CA ASP A 99 12.89 2.23 17.61
C ASP A 99 11.42 2.31 17.18
N LYS A 100 11.06 3.37 16.45
CA LYS A 100 9.72 3.54 15.87
C LYS A 100 9.35 2.39 14.91
N HIS A 101 10.29 1.91 14.10
CA HIS A 101 10.06 0.80 13.17
C HIS A 101 9.80 -0.50 13.93
N LYS A 102 10.57 -0.75 15.02
CA LYS A 102 10.36 -1.88 15.91
C LYS A 102 8.99 -1.84 16.56
N THR A 103 8.61 -0.71 17.15
CA THR A 103 7.28 -0.55 17.77
C THR A 103 6.15 -0.90 16.80
N TRP A 104 6.25 -0.47 15.54
CA TRP A 104 5.23 -0.78 14.53
C TRP A 104 5.17 -2.27 14.17
N ILE A 105 6.31 -2.90 13.85
CA ILE A 105 6.32 -4.30 13.41
C ILE A 105 6.05 -5.26 14.56
N ASP A 106 6.41 -4.92 15.79
CA ASP A 106 6.10 -5.72 16.98
C ASP A 106 4.58 -5.78 17.21
N ALA A 107 3.89 -4.63 17.14
CA ALA A 107 2.43 -4.59 17.24
C ALA A 107 1.74 -5.42 16.13
N VAL A 108 2.26 -5.40 14.90
CA VAL A 108 1.76 -6.27 13.81
C VAL A 108 2.03 -7.75 14.12
N SER A 109 3.19 -8.07 14.69
CA SER A 109 3.59 -9.45 14.96
C SER A 109 2.74 -10.15 16.02
N GLU A 110 1.99 -9.40 16.84
CA GLU A 110 1.08 -9.94 17.86
C GLU A 110 -0.30 -10.31 17.30
N MET A 111 -0.63 -9.89 16.07
CA MET A 111 -1.91 -10.18 15.43
C MET A 111 -2.10 -11.69 15.20
N PHE A 112 -3.36 -12.15 15.21
CA PHE A 112 -3.74 -13.53 14.88
C PHE A 112 -3.00 -14.62 15.68
N ASN A 113 -2.78 -14.38 16.99
CA ASN A 113 -2.03 -15.25 17.91
C ASN A 113 -0.52 -15.36 17.62
N GLY A 114 0.04 -14.41 16.88
CA GLY A 114 1.48 -14.31 16.66
C GLY A 114 1.90 -14.66 15.23
N LEU A 115 2.67 -13.77 14.62
CA LEU A 115 3.26 -13.94 13.29
C LEU A 115 4.77 -14.18 13.43
N ALA A 116 5.22 -15.41 13.19
CA ALA A 116 6.65 -15.75 13.23
C ALA A 116 7.47 -15.04 12.14
N VAL A 117 6.82 -14.73 11.02
CA VAL A 117 7.37 -13.96 9.90
C VAL A 117 6.32 -12.94 9.46
N CYS A 118 6.68 -11.67 9.49
CA CYS A 118 5.82 -10.60 8.99
C CYS A 118 6.64 -9.43 8.45
N SER A 119 5.99 -8.60 7.65
CA SER A 119 6.52 -7.32 7.20
C SER A 119 5.46 -6.24 7.27
N LEU A 120 5.92 -5.00 7.38
CA LEU A 120 5.14 -3.78 7.35
C LEU A 120 5.69 -2.90 6.24
N GLU A 121 4.78 -2.42 5.39
CA GLU A 121 5.09 -1.49 4.31
C GLU A 121 4.48 -0.13 4.63
N ALA A 122 5.29 0.92 4.51
CA ALA A 122 4.87 2.29 4.69
C ALA A 122 5.35 3.14 3.51
N VAL A 123 4.53 4.12 3.11
CA VAL A 123 4.89 5.10 2.07
C VAL A 123 5.35 6.38 2.78
N VAL A 124 6.54 6.86 2.44
CA VAL A 124 7.12 8.07 3.05
C VAL A 124 7.05 9.22 2.06
N GLY A 125 6.27 10.25 2.39
CA GLY A 125 6.16 11.50 1.61
C GLY A 125 7.23 12.54 1.90
#